data_AF-A0A948RFW1-F1
#
_entry.id   AF-A0A948RFW1-F1
#
_cell.length_a   1.000
_cell.length_b   1.000
_cell.length_c   1.000
_cell.angle_alpha   90.00
_cell.angle_beta   90.00
_cell.angle_gamma   90.00
#
_symmetry.space_group_name_H-M   'P 1'
#
loop_
_entity.id
_entity.type
_entity.pdbx_description
1 polymer ?
#
loop_
_entity_poly.entity_id
_entity_poly.type
_entity_poly.pdbx_seq_one_letter_code
_entity_poly.pdbx_strand_id
1 'polypeptide(L)'
;MSEVFQRLDRKKANDIRILSQFVSVFCREKHQAEEKQPFSIKDEQVRAILGGRNPVLCQDCRRLLSHGIVKLLLCPYDPKPMCKKCPTHCYAPGYREKVREVMRFSGIYLLKRGRLDLMFHYLS
;
A
#
# COMPACT_ATOMS: atom_id res chain seq x y z
N MET A 1 -18.73 -18.08 -4.36
CA MET A 1 -18.51 -17.36 -3.09
C MET A 1 -17.16 -17.76 -2.53
N SER A 2 -16.10 -17.00 -2.83
CA SER A 2 -14.75 -17.31 -2.34
C SER A 2 -14.56 -16.67 -0.95
N GLU A 3 -14.63 -17.52 0.08
CA GLU A 3 -14.45 -17.23 1.51
C GLU A 3 -13.01 -16.81 1.87
N VAL A 4 -12.48 -15.80 1.20
CA VAL A 4 -11.11 -15.30 1.41
C VAL A 4 -11.11 -13.96 2.19
N PHE A 5 -12.28 -13.39 2.46
CA PHE A 5 -12.43 -11.99 2.90
C PHE A 5 -13.03 -11.80 4.31
N GLN A 6 -13.01 -12.81 5.18
CA GLN A 6 -13.58 -12.71 6.54
C GLN A 6 -12.74 -11.91 7.56
N ARG A 7 -11.63 -11.25 7.17
CA ARG A 7 -10.82 -10.48 8.14
C ARG A 7 -10.37 -9.12 7.60
N LEU A 8 -11.31 -8.30 7.12
CA LEU A 8 -11.06 -6.87 6.97
C LEU A 8 -11.16 -6.21 8.35
N ASP A 9 -10.05 -6.18 9.08
CA ASP A 9 -9.96 -5.46 10.35
C ASP A 9 -9.63 -3.96 10.12
N ARG A 10 -9.88 -3.13 11.15
CA ARG A 10 -9.60 -1.69 11.09
C ARG A 10 -8.12 -1.39 10.78
N LYS A 11 -7.21 -2.29 11.20
CA LYS A 11 -5.76 -2.13 11.00
C LYS A 11 -5.36 -2.34 9.54
N LYS A 12 -5.86 -3.39 8.89
CA LYS A 12 -5.70 -3.67 7.46
C LYS A 12 -6.31 -2.56 6.61
N ALA A 13 -7.48 -2.05 6.98
CA ALA A 13 -8.07 -0.91 6.30
C ALA A 13 -7.14 0.33 6.37
N ASN A 14 -6.53 0.60 7.52
CA ASN A 14 -5.56 1.69 7.67
C ASN A 14 -4.26 1.42 6.89
N ASP A 15 -3.71 0.20 6.96
CA ASP A 15 -2.53 -0.21 6.18
C ASP A 15 -2.77 0.00 4.68
N ILE A 16 -3.94 -0.37 4.16
CA ILE A 16 -4.32 -0.18 2.75
C ILE A 16 -4.39 1.31 2.38
N ARG A 17 -4.98 2.15 3.24
CA ARG A 17 -5.03 3.61 3.01
C ARG A 17 -3.64 4.23 2.97
N ILE A 18 -2.78 3.86 3.92
CA ILE A 18 -1.40 4.34 3.99
C ILE A 18 -0.63 3.89 2.74
N LEU A 19 -0.72 2.61 2.39
CA LEU A 19 -0.07 2.07 1.20
C LEU A 19 -0.51 2.82 -0.07
N SER A 20 -1.81 3.06 -0.24
CA SER A 20 -2.36 3.81 -1.37
C SER A 20 -1.80 5.24 -1.42
N GLN A 21 -1.77 5.95 -0.29
CA GLN A 21 -1.20 7.30 -0.20
C GLN A 21 0.29 7.30 -0.57
N PHE A 22 1.04 6.32 -0.07
CA PHE A 22 2.48 6.23 -0.29
C PHE A 22 2.81 5.94 -1.75
N VAL A 23 2.09 5.01 -2.38
CA VAL A 23 2.24 4.71 -3.81
C VAL A 23 1.85 5.91 -4.67
N SER A 24 0.79 6.63 -4.29
CA SER A 24 0.37 7.84 -4.98
C SER A 24 1.45 8.93 -4.97
N VAL A 25 2.03 9.23 -3.81
CA VAL A 25 3.14 10.19 -3.68
C VAL A 25 4.35 9.72 -4.49
N PHE A 26 4.74 8.45 -4.37
CA PHE A 26 5.88 7.92 -5.11
C PHE A 26 5.69 8.05 -6.62
N CYS A 27 4.55 7.60 -7.14
CA CYS A 27 4.23 7.68 -8.56
C CYS A 27 4.19 9.13 -9.06
N ARG A 28 3.64 10.04 -8.27
CA ARG A 28 3.55 11.45 -8.65
C ARG A 28 4.92 12.08 -8.79
N GLU A 29 5.81 11.86 -7.83
CA GLU A 29 7.11 12.55 -7.78
C GLU A 29 8.18 11.86 -8.66
N LYS A 30 8.22 10.53 -8.68
CA LYS A 30 9.24 9.75 -9.42
C LYS A 30 8.86 9.47 -10.87
N HIS A 31 7.58 9.25 -11.16
CA HIS A 31 7.10 8.87 -12.49
C HIS A 31 6.24 10.00 -13.09
N GLN A 32 6.83 11.19 -13.26
CA GLN A 32 6.12 12.35 -13.81
C GLN A 32 5.81 12.20 -15.31
N ALA A 33 6.72 11.58 -16.05
CA ALA A 33 6.64 11.41 -17.51
C ALA A 33 5.81 10.20 -17.97
N GLU A 34 5.41 9.31 -17.06
CA GLU A 34 4.64 8.12 -17.41
C GLU A 34 3.14 8.42 -17.53
N GLU A 35 2.46 7.71 -18.43
CA GLU A 35 1.00 7.76 -18.53
C GLU A 35 0.34 7.21 -17.27
N LYS A 36 -0.60 7.98 -16.72
CA LYS A 36 -1.29 7.64 -15.48
C LYS A 36 -2.75 7.41 -15.76
N GLN A 37 -3.29 6.36 -15.17
CA GLN A 37 -4.71 6.02 -15.27
C GLN A 37 -5.29 5.86 -13.87
N PRO A 38 -6.59 6.11 -13.69
CA PRO A 38 -7.26 5.87 -12.43
C PRO A 38 -7.07 4.42 -11.97
N PHE A 39 -6.70 4.23 -10.71
CA PHE A 39 -6.66 2.91 -10.10
C PHE A 39 -8.09 2.40 -9.88
N SER A 40 -8.42 1.26 -10.48
CA SER A 40 -9.68 0.55 -10.27
C SER A 40 -9.41 -0.85 -9.72
N ILE A 41 -10.16 -1.25 -8.69
CA ILE A 41 -10.14 -2.60 -8.13
C ILE A 41 -11.57 -3.15 -8.15
N LYS A 42 -11.71 -4.45 -8.43
CA LYS A 42 -13.02 -5.13 -8.51
C LYS A 42 -13.66 -5.37 -7.14
N ASP A 43 -12.88 -5.24 -6.06
CA ASP A 43 -13.32 -5.52 -4.71
C ASP A 43 -14.04 -4.31 -4.11
N GLU A 44 -15.34 -4.48 -3.78
CA GLU A 44 -16.18 -3.41 -3.25
C GLU A 44 -15.76 -2.96 -1.85
N GLN A 45 -15.21 -3.86 -1.02
CA GLN A 45 -14.72 -3.49 0.31
C GLN A 45 -13.49 -2.58 0.20
N VAL A 46 -12.55 -2.94 -0.68
CA VAL A 46 -11.36 -2.10 -0.92
C VAL A 46 -11.75 -0.76 -1.55
N ARG A 47 -12.74 -0.77 -2.45
CA ARG A 47 -13.30 0.46 -3.03
C ARG A 47 -13.88 1.37 -1.95
N ALA A 48 -14.62 0.84 -0.99
CA ALA A 48 -15.15 1.59 0.14
C ALA A 48 -14.06 2.16 1.06
N ILE A 49 -12.96 1.42 1.28
CA ILE A 49 -11.80 1.90 2.06
C ILE A 49 -11.12 3.10 1.39
N LEU A 50 -11.00 3.05 0.07
CA LEU A 50 -10.44 4.13 -0.76
C LEU A 50 -11.42 5.31 -0.93
N GLY A 51 -12.72 5.07 -0.74
CA GLY A 51 -13.70 6.03 -0.25
C GLY A 51 -13.75 7.40 -0.94
N GLY A 52 -13.42 7.47 -2.23
CA GLY A 52 -13.51 8.69 -3.04
C GLY A 52 -12.19 9.30 -3.52
N ARG A 53 -11.03 8.71 -3.21
CA ARG A 53 -9.72 9.15 -3.75
C ARG A 53 -9.00 8.00 -4.42
N ASN A 54 -9.50 7.59 -5.58
CA ASN A 54 -8.78 6.64 -6.42
C ASN A 54 -7.50 7.31 -6.92
N PRO A 55 -6.30 6.82 -6.55
CA PRO A 55 -5.07 7.42 -7.01
C PRO A 55 -4.94 7.23 -8.52
N VAL A 56 -4.47 8.27 -9.22
CA VAL A 56 -4.11 8.17 -10.63
C VAL A 56 -2.65 7.74 -10.68
N LEU A 57 -2.39 6.54 -11.20
CA LEU A 57 -1.11 5.86 -11.09
C LEU A 57 -0.64 5.37 -12.46
N CYS A 58 0.67 5.30 -12.66
CA CYS A 58 1.24 4.62 -13.81
C CYS A 58 1.01 3.11 -13.74
N GLN A 59 1.23 2.39 -14.84
CA GLN A 59 0.98 0.94 -14.91
C GLN A 59 1.73 0.16 -13.81
N ASP A 60 2.98 0.52 -13.57
CA ASP A 60 3.83 -0.14 -12.58
C ASP A 60 3.35 0.10 -11.15
N CYS A 61 3.00 1.33 -10.80
CA CYS A 61 2.47 1.66 -9.49
C CYS A 61 1.09 1.04 -9.24
N ARG A 62 0.24 0.90 -10.27
CA ARG A 62 -1.03 0.16 -10.17
C ARG A 62 -0.80 -1.31 -9.84
N ARG A 63 0.12 -1.98 -10.54
CA ARG A 63 0.48 -3.39 -10.26
C ARG A 63 1.04 -3.55 -8.84
N LEU A 64 1.90 -2.63 -8.41
CA LEU A 64 2.48 -2.62 -7.07
C LEU A 64 1.39 -2.48 -5.99
N LEU A 65 0.47 -1.53 -6.15
CA LEU A 65 -0.62 -1.30 -5.21
C LEU A 65 -1.57 -2.49 -5.13
N SER A 66 -2.01 -3.03 -6.27
CA SER A 66 -2.85 -4.24 -6.31
C SER A 66 -2.17 -5.41 -5.61
N HIS A 67 -0.89 -5.64 -5.88
CA HIS A 67 -0.13 -6.71 -5.23
C HIS A 67 -0.06 -6.51 -3.71
N GLY A 68 0.26 -5.30 -3.25
CA GLY A 68 0.33 -5.00 -1.83
C GLY A 68 -1.01 -5.16 -1.10
N ILE A 69 -2.12 -4.72 -1.71
CA ILE A 69 -3.48 -4.90 -1.16
C ILE A 69 -3.79 -6.39 -0.99
N VAL A 70 -3.57 -7.21 -2.03
CA VAL A 70 -3.80 -8.65 -1.96
C VAL A 70 -2.96 -9.28 -0.84
N LYS A 71 -1.70 -8.90 -0.68
CA LYS A 71 -0.84 -9.44 0.39
C LYS A 71 -1.26 -9.00 1.79
N LEU A 72 -1.81 -7.79 1.94
CA LEU A 72 -2.36 -7.32 3.21
C LEU A 72 -3.62 -8.10 3.62
N LEU A 73 -4.51 -8.35 2.65
CA LEU A 73 -5.76 -9.08 2.89
C LEU A 73 -5.51 -10.57 3.18
N LEU A 74 -4.61 -11.20 2.43
CA LEU A 74 -4.28 -12.62 2.54
C LEU A 74 -3.26 -12.97 3.65
N CYS A 75 -2.80 -11.99 4.42
CA CYS A 75 -1.80 -12.25 5.47
C CYS A 75 -2.37 -13.21 6.53
N PRO A 76 -1.75 -14.38 6.77
CA PRO A 76 -2.26 -15.35 7.74
C PRO A 76 -1.94 -14.97 9.19
N TYR A 77 -0.98 -14.08 9.42
CA TYR A 77 -0.54 -13.67 10.76
C TYR A 77 -1.38 -12.52 11.31
N ASP A 78 -1.75 -12.63 12.58
CA ASP A 78 -2.37 -11.58 13.39
C ASP A 78 -1.78 -11.60 14.82
N PRO A 79 -1.05 -10.55 15.28
CA PRO A 79 -0.73 -9.34 14.53
C PRO A 79 0.27 -9.61 13.38
N LYS A 80 0.02 -8.98 12.22
CA LYS A 80 0.93 -9.04 11.06
C LYS A 80 2.34 -8.57 11.45
N PRO A 81 3.39 -9.41 11.28
CA PRO A 81 4.76 -9.01 11.56
C PRO A 81 5.24 -7.98 10.53
N MET A 82 6.27 -7.22 10.88
CA MET A 82 6.96 -6.37 9.92
C MET A 82 7.47 -7.22 8.73
N CYS A 83 7.35 -6.71 7.50
CA CYS A 83 7.80 -7.43 6.30
C CYS A 83 9.29 -7.84 6.34
N LYS A 84 10.12 -7.16 7.15
CA LYS A 84 11.53 -7.53 7.39
C LYS A 84 11.65 -8.82 8.22
N LYS A 85 10.76 -9.04 9.19
CA LYS A 85 10.73 -10.17 10.14
C LYS A 85 9.66 -11.22 9.81
N CYS A 86 9.04 -11.15 8.62
CA CYS A 86 7.96 -12.07 8.23
C CYS A 86 8.51 -13.46 7.90
N PRO A 87 7.98 -14.57 8.47
CA PRO A 87 8.54 -15.91 8.28
C PRO A 87 8.43 -16.44 6.85
N THR A 88 7.34 -16.11 6.14
CA THR A 88 7.01 -16.69 4.82
C THR A 88 7.51 -15.86 3.65
N HIS A 89 7.89 -14.60 3.87
CA HIS A 89 8.26 -13.65 2.82
C HIS A 89 7.38 -13.71 1.56
N CYS A 90 6.10 -13.35 1.74
CA CYS A 90 5.05 -13.56 0.72
C CYS A 90 5.08 -12.63 -0.51
N TYR A 91 6.03 -11.70 -0.62
CA TYR A 91 6.16 -10.81 -1.78
C TYR A 91 6.86 -11.52 -2.94
N ALA A 92 6.37 -11.32 -4.16
CA ALA A 92 7.06 -11.80 -5.35
C ALA A 92 8.46 -11.15 -5.50
N PRO A 93 9.42 -11.82 -6.16
CA PRO A 93 10.75 -11.27 -6.41
C PRO A 93 10.67 -9.88 -7.06
N GLY A 94 11.52 -8.94 -6.61
CA GLY A 94 11.53 -7.53 -7.07
C GLY A 94 10.44 -6.63 -6.48
N TYR A 95 9.23 -7.14 -6.18
CA TYR A 95 8.18 -6.33 -5.56
C TYR A 95 8.54 -5.86 -4.15
N ARG A 96 9.25 -6.69 -3.39
CA ARG A 96 9.69 -6.35 -2.03
C ARG A 96 10.61 -5.12 -2.02
N GLU A 97 11.50 -5.01 -3.00
CA GLU A 97 12.42 -3.89 -3.14
C GLU A 97 11.68 -2.63 -3.55
N LYS A 98 10.80 -2.73 -4.55
CA LYS A 98 9.90 -1.63 -4.95
C LYS A 98 9.08 -1.12 -3.77
N VAL A 99 8.45 -2.00 -2.97
CA VAL A 99 7.69 -1.57 -1.78
C VAL A 99 8.59 -0.88 -0.76
N ARG A 100 9.80 -1.40 -0.49
CA ARG A 100 10.74 -0.71 0.42
C ARG A 100 11.13 0.68 -0.08
N GLU A 101 11.36 0.82 -1.38
CA GLU A 101 11.68 2.10 -2.00
C GLU A 101 10.51 3.09 -1.84
N VAL A 102 9.29 2.66 -2.15
CA VAL A 102 8.07 3.45 -1.94
C VAL A 102 7.94 3.88 -0.48
N MET A 103 8.11 2.96 0.48
CA MET A 103 8.01 3.27 1.91
C MET A 103 9.07 4.29 2.35
N ARG A 104 10.33 4.10 1.92
CA ARG A 104 11.43 5.00 2.27
C ARG A 104 11.24 6.39 1.69
N PHE A 105 10.93 6.48 0.39
CA PHE A 105 10.78 7.76 -0.29
C PHE A 105 9.55 8.52 0.23
N SER A 106 8.38 7.88 0.20
CA SER A 106 7.12 8.53 0.54
C SER A 106 7.03 8.86 2.04
N GLY A 107 7.63 8.05 2.91
CA GLY A 107 7.74 8.35 4.34
C GLY A 107 8.53 9.62 4.60
N ILE A 108 9.75 9.72 4.04
CA ILE A 108 10.59 10.93 4.17
C ILE A 108 9.93 12.15 3.53
N TYR A 109 9.30 11.97 2.37
CA TYR A 109 8.62 13.04 1.65
C TYR A 109 7.47 13.64 2.48
N LEU A 110 6.61 12.79 3.04
CA LEU A 110 5.48 13.23 3.85
C LEU A 110 5.95 13.86 5.17
N LEU A 111 6.99 13.31 5.79
CA LEU A 111 7.62 13.88 6.99
C LEU A 111 8.09 15.32 6.74
N LYS A 112 8.81 15.56 5.65
CA LYS A 112 9.31 16.91 5.27
C LYS A 112 8.20 17.93 5.02
N ARG A 113 6.98 17.48 4.73
CA ARG A 113 5.79 18.33 4.48
C ARG A 113 4.94 18.56 5.75
N GLY A 114 5.44 18.18 6.93
CA GLY A 114 4.78 18.47 8.22
C GLY A 114 3.76 17.41 8.68
N ARG A 115 3.72 16.24 8.04
CA ARG A 115 2.88 15.10 8.48
C ARG A 115 3.58 14.29 9.57
N LEU A 116 3.70 14.89 10.76
CA LEU A 116 4.33 14.29 11.95
C LEU A 116 3.53 13.09 12.51
N ASP A 117 2.26 12.95 12.14
CA ASP A 117 1.42 11.79 12.49
C ASP A 117 1.97 10.46 11.96
N LEU A 118 2.71 10.49 10.85
CA LEU A 118 3.38 9.32 10.28
C LEU A 118 4.63 8.93 11.06
N MET A 119 5.21 9.84 11.86
CA MET A 119 6.45 9.62 12.59
C MET A 119 6.27 8.61 13.73
N PHE A 120 5.15 8.67 14.45
CA PHE A 120 4.83 7.75 15.55
C PHE A 120 4.52 6.33 15.08
N HIS A 121 4.02 6.16 13.85
CA HIS A 121 3.74 4.85 13.28
C HIS A 121 4.98 4.13 12.72
N TYR A 122 6.03 4.88 12.33
CA TYR A 122 7.29 4.31 11.83
C TYR A 122 8.29 3.96 12.95
N LEU A 123 8.09 4.48 14.17
CA LEU A 123 8.99 4.31 15.32
C LEU A 123 8.43 3.42 16.46
N SER A 124 7.17 2.99 16.40
CA SER A 124 6.59 1.98 17.31
C SER A 124 6.56 0.58 16.70
#